data_AF-A0A6V7JHV6-F1
#
_entry.id   AF-A0A6V7JHV6-F1
#
_cell.length_a   1.000
_cell.length_b   1.000
_cell.length_c   1.000
_cell.angle_alpha   90.00
_cell.angle_beta   90.00
_cell.angle_gamma   90.00
#
_symmetry.space_group_name_H-M   'P 1'
#
loop_
_entity.id
_entity.type
_entity.pdbx_description
1 polymer ?
#
loop_
_entity_poly.entity_id
_entity_poly.type
_entity_poly.pdbx_seq_one_letter_code
_entity_poly.pdbx_strand_id
1 'polypeptide(L)' 'VCMWEILMLGVKPFQGVKNNEVVHKLENGERLALPDRCPPRLYSLMSQCWSYEPSKRPTFKDIRENL' A
#
# COMPACT_ATOMS: atom_id res chain seq x y z
N VAL A 1 -0.26 -3.04 2.93
CA VAL A 1 0.39 -2.28 4.03
C VAL A 1 1.68 -2.97 4.44
N CYS A 2 1.61 -4.25 4.86
CA CYS A 2 2.79 -5.07 5.21
C CYS A 2 3.98 -4.99 4.23
N MET A 3 3.76 -5.15 2.92
CA MET A 3 4.85 -5.01 1.93
C MET A 3 5.58 -3.66 2.02
N TRP A 4 4.83 -2.58 2.25
CA TRP A 4 5.40 -1.23 2.39
C TRP A 4 6.20 -1.12 3.69
N GLU A 5 5.70 -1.68 4.79
CA GLU A 5 6.42 -1.70 6.08
C GLU A 5 7.74 -2.46 5.99
N ILE A 6 7.77 -3.58 5.26
CA ILE A 6 8.99 -4.35 4.99
C ILE A 6 9.99 -3.51 4.20
N LEU A 7 9.55 -2.86 3.11
CA LEU A 7 10.40 -2.05 2.25
C LEU A 7 10.88 -0.76 2.93
N MET A 8 10.09 -0.22 3.85
CA MET A 8 10.44 0.93 4.67
C MET A 8 11.19 0.55 5.96
N LEU A 9 11.64 -0.70 6.08
CA LEU A 9 12.46 -1.18 7.20
C LEU A 9 11.81 -0.94 8.58
N GLY A 10 10.49 -1.16 8.67
CA GLY A 10 9.73 -1.08 9.92
C GLY A 10 9.22 0.30 10.29
N VAL A 11 9.33 1.30 9.41
CA VAL A 11 8.68 2.61 9.61
C VAL A 11 7.16 2.45 9.72
N LYS A 12 6.56 3.20 10.66
CA LYS A 12 5.12 3.21 10.87
C LYS A 12 4.38 3.83 9.68
N PRO A 13 3.38 3.16 9.08
CA PRO A 13 2.52 3.75 8.04
C PRO A 13 1.81 5.01 8.54
N PHE A 14 1.70 6.02 7.68
CA PHE A 14 1.05 7.30 8.00
C PHE A 14 1.56 7.94 9.31
N GLN A 15 2.89 7.86 9.56
CA GLN A 15 3.50 8.42 10.76
C GLN A 15 3.15 9.90 10.94
N GLY A 16 2.73 10.26 12.15
CA GLY A 16 2.33 11.63 12.49
C GLY A 16 0.89 12.00 12.11
N VAL A 17 0.14 11.10 11.46
CA VAL A 17 -1.27 11.31 11.09
C VAL A 17 -2.19 10.61 12.08
N LYS A 18 -3.28 11.27 12.50
CA LYS A 18 -4.28 10.64 13.37
C LYS A 18 -5.15 9.65 12.59
N ASN A 19 -5.65 8.61 13.24
CA ASN A 19 -6.41 7.54 12.58
C ASN A 19 -7.63 8.04 11.79
N ASN A 20 -8.37 9.03 12.33
CA ASN A 20 -9.51 9.64 11.65
C ASN A 20 -9.09 10.42 10.39
N GLU A 21 -7.93 11.08 10.42
CA GLU A 21 -7.37 11.77 9.26
C GLU A 21 -6.87 10.78 8.20
N VAL A 22 -6.33 9.62 8.61
CA VAL A 22 -5.94 8.55 7.67
C VAL A 22 -7.13 8.09 6.82
N VAL A 23 -8.32 7.91 7.43
CA VAL A 23 -9.53 7.54 6.68
C VAL A 23 -9.83 8.57 5.59
N HIS A 24 -9.83 9.85 5.94
CA HIS A 24 -10.10 10.93 4.98
C HIS A 24 -9.06 10.98 3.84
N LYS A 25 -7.79 10.78 4.15
CA LYS A 25 -6.71 10.65 3.14
C LYS A 25 -6.98 9.50 2.18
N LEU A 26 -7.36 8.34 2.69
CA LEU A 26 -7.64 7.16 1.87
C LEU A 26 -8.87 7.36 0.98
N GLU A 27 -9.92 8.01 1.47
CA GLU A 27 -11.12 8.37 0.71
C GLU A 27 -10.80 9.35 -0.42
N ASN A 28 -9.88 10.30 -0.19
CA ASN A 28 -9.38 11.22 -1.21
C ASN A 28 -8.39 10.57 -2.20
N GLY A 29 -8.17 9.26 -2.10
CA GLY A 29 -7.28 8.52 -2.99
C GLY A 29 -5.79 8.59 -2.63
N GLU A 30 -5.41 9.26 -1.54
CA GLU A 30 -4.03 9.26 -1.06
C GLU A 30 -3.64 7.85 -0.60
N ARG A 31 -2.40 7.46 -0.86
CA ARG A 31 -1.81 6.18 -0.44
C ARG A 31 -0.41 6.40 0.11
N LEU A 32 0.17 5.37 0.71
CA LEU A 32 1.54 5.41 1.20
C LEU A 32 2.50 5.66 0.04
N ALA A 33 3.51 6.51 0.26
CA ALA A 33 4.48 6.90 -0.76
C ALA A 33 5.32 5.71 -1.27
N LEU A 34 5.90 5.86 -2.46
CA LEU A 34 6.88 4.92 -3.00
C LEU A 34 8.11 4.82 -2.07
N PRO A 35 8.46 3.64 -1.53
CA PRO A 35 9.69 3.48 -0.75
C PRO A 35 10.94 3.71 -1.59
N ASP A 36 12.02 4.18 -0.97
CA ASP A 36 13.31 4.33 -1.62
C ASP A 36 13.83 2.98 -2.15
N ARG A 37 14.35 3.00 -3.39
CA ARG A 37 14.86 1.80 -4.09
C ARG A 37 13.82 0.69 -4.28
N CYS A 38 12.54 0.97 -4.13
CA CYS A 38 11.48 0.02 -4.41
C CYS A 38 11.40 -0.29 -5.91
N PRO A 39 11.48 -1.58 -6.32
CA PRO A 39 11.22 -1.98 -7.70
C PRO A 39 9.82 -1.50 -8.15
N PRO A 40 9.67 -0.89 -9.33
CA PRO A 40 8.38 -0.38 -9.81
C PRO A 40 7.24 -1.42 -9.80
N ARG A 41 7.57 -2.69 -10.08
CA ARG A 41 6.62 -3.81 -10.04
C ARG A 41 6.02 -4.02 -8.65
N LEU A 42 6.83 -3.90 -7.58
CA LEU A 42 6.35 -4.06 -6.22
C LEU A 42 5.43 -2.91 -5.80
N TYR A 43 5.74 -1.67 -6.20
CA TYR A 43 4.85 -0.54 -5.92
C TYR A 43 3.54 -0.61 -6.70
N SER A 44 3.58 -1.06 -7.96
CA SER A 44 2.37 -1.35 -8.74
C SER A 44 1.50 -2.40 -8.03
N LEU A 45 2.09 -3.50 -7.58
CA LEU A 45 1.39 -4.54 -6.83
C LEU A 45 0.80 -4.02 -5.51
N MET A 46 1.56 -3.24 -4.74
CA MET A 46 1.05 -2.59 -3.52
C MET A 46 -0.15 -1.68 -3.82
N SER A 47 -0.07 -0.90 -4.90
CA SER A 47 -1.15 0.01 -5.32
C SER A 47 -2.43 -0.74 -5.67
N GLN A 48 -2.33 -1.90 -6.35
CA GLN A 48 -3.46 -2.78 -6.63
C GLN A 48 -4.07 -3.35 -5.33
N CYS A 49 -3.22 -3.81 -4.39
CA CYS A 49 -3.66 -4.24 -3.06
C CYS A 49 -4.38 -3.13 -2.27
N TRP A 50 -4.08 -1.86 -2.57
CA TRP A 50 -4.68 -0.69 -1.94
C TRP A 50 -5.88 -0.10 -2.69
N SER A 51 -6.45 -0.82 -3.65
CA SER A 51 -7.69 -0.41 -4.31
C SER A 51 -8.77 -0.11 -3.26
N TYR A 52 -9.45 1.03 -3.43
CA TYR A 52 -10.58 1.39 -2.58
C TYR A 52 -11.68 0.31 -2.66
N GLU A 53 -12.05 -0.06 -3.88
CA GLU A 53 -13.01 -1.12 -4.15
C GLU A 53 -12.40 -2.50 -3.86
N PRO A 54 -12.98 -3.29 -2.94
CA PRO A 54 -12.41 -4.59 -2.56
C PRO A 54 -12.35 -5.62 -3.70
N SER A 55 -13.33 -5.60 -4.61
CA SER A 55 -13.40 -6.53 -5.75
C SER A 55 -12.26 -6.33 -6.77
N LYS A 56 -11.62 -5.15 -6.76
CA LYS A 56 -10.46 -4.83 -7.61
C LYS A 56 -9.12 -5.22 -6.97
N ARG A 57 -9.12 -5.71 -5.73
CA ARG A 57 -7.88 -6.14 -5.05
C ARG A 57 -7.51 -7.54 -5.55
N PRO A 58 -6.23 -7.81 -5.85
CA PRO A 58 -5.79 -9.14 -6.26
C PRO A 58 -5.98 -10.15 -5.13
N THR A 59 -6.25 -11.39 -5.47
CA THR A 59 -6.25 -12.48 -4.50
C THR A 59 -4.81 -12.82 -4.10
N PHE A 60 -4.61 -13.54 -2.98
CA PHE A 60 -3.28 -14.02 -2.63
C PHE A 60 -2.67 -14.95 -3.69
N LYS A 61 -3.49 -15.68 -4.43
CA LYS A 61 -3.04 -16.49 -5.57
C LYS A 61 -2.44 -15.60 -6.65
N ASP A 62 -3.15 -14.55 -7.04
CA ASP A 62 -2.70 -13.58 -8.04
C ASP A 62 -1.42 -12.87 -7.57
N ILE A 63 -1.36 -12.48 -6.28
CA ILE A 63 -0.18 -11.85 -5.67
C ILE A 63 1.05 -12.75 -5.80
N ARG A 64 0.91 -14.04 -5.46
CA ARG A 64 2.01 -15.01 -5.55
C ARG A 64 2.52 -15.18 -6.99
N GLU A 65 1.63 -15.17 -7.97
CA GLU A 65 1.98 -15.30 -9.38
C GLU A 65 2.60 -14.02 -9.97
N ASN A 66 2.32 -12.87 -9.36
CA ASN A 66 2.80 -11.56 -9.78
C ASN A 66 4.00 -11.02 -8.97
N LEU A 67 4.45 -11.72 -7.94
CA LEU A 67 5.69 -11.43 -7.22
C LEU A 67 6.94 -11.79 -8.02
#